data_AF-A0A838J0Z8-F1
#
_entry.id   AF-A0A838J0Z8-F1
#
_cell.length_a   1.000
_cell.length_b   1.000
_cell.length_c   1.000
_cell.angle_alpha   90.00
_cell.angle_beta   90.00
_cell.angle_gamma   90.00
#
_symmetry.space_group_name_H-M   'P 1'
#
loop_
_entity.id
_entity.type
_entity.pdbx_description
1 polymer ?
#
loop_
_entity_poly.entity_id
_entity_poly.type
_entity_poly.pdbx_seq_one_letter_code
_entity_poly.pdbx_strand_id
1 'polypeptide(L)'
;MDQWRRAFLESHYPTYRRAVRAAAQESTWVCWHYSPEEWQQFDSSAWQYSIGRIRMVALWGCLFVLVLGGGSFSMTQHPQPAWWEFAFVGIAITVAIAVVQIFVRQMYTSSKAAQQARQAGPRKICIGPTAVVQPGQTLPLAGYSVQFLPNFWDPLRGGIDVLENAAIQEGSPARVTFYGRAMHGRGGLGTHIRVEVPIPAGHETEAAQLVQRFHTTILGED
;
A
#
# COMPACT_ATOMS: atom_id res chain seq x y z
N MET A 1 16.59 -1.81 -12.96
CA MET A 1 16.68 -0.62 -12.09
C MET A 1 17.88 0.18 -12.56
N ASP A 2 17.70 1.44 -12.94
CA ASP A 2 18.82 2.26 -13.45
C ASP A 2 19.92 2.37 -12.40
N GLN A 3 21.18 2.17 -12.80
CA GLN A 3 22.35 2.17 -11.92
C GLN A 3 22.46 3.45 -11.07
N TRP A 4 22.10 4.60 -11.65
CA TRP A 4 22.10 5.89 -10.95
C TRP A 4 21.08 5.94 -9.80
N ARG A 5 19.93 5.26 -9.92
CA ARG A 5 18.89 5.25 -8.88
C ARG A 5 19.33 4.45 -7.68
N ARG A 6 19.91 3.26 -7.91
CA ARG A 6 20.47 2.44 -6.84
C ARG A 6 21.54 3.23 -6.08
N ALA A 7 22.46 3.88 -6.79
CA ALA A 7 23.48 4.72 -6.19
C ALA A 7 22.89 5.91 -5.39
N PHE A 8 21.83 6.54 -5.89
CA PHE A 8 21.13 7.60 -5.15
C PHE A 8 20.51 7.07 -3.84
N LEU A 9 19.80 5.95 -3.89
CA LEU A 9 19.15 5.38 -2.70
C LEU A 9 20.18 4.91 -1.67
N GLU A 10 21.24 4.24 -2.11
CA GLU A 10 22.29 3.75 -1.22
C GLU A 10 23.08 4.90 -0.56
N SER A 11 23.15 6.07 -1.20
CA SER A 11 23.81 7.25 -0.64
C SER A 11 22.91 8.05 0.31
N HIS A 12 21.61 8.09 0.08
CA HIS A 12 20.69 8.93 0.86
C HIS A 12 19.93 8.15 1.95
N TYR A 13 19.82 6.82 1.85
CA TYR A 13 19.05 5.99 2.77
C TYR A 13 19.90 4.86 3.35
N PRO A 14 20.49 5.04 4.55
CA PRO A 14 21.35 4.03 5.16
C PRO A 14 20.62 2.71 5.43
N THR A 15 19.32 2.77 5.75
CA THR A 15 18.47 1.59 5.96
C THR A 15 18.33 0.76 4.68
N TYR A 16 18.17 1.41 3.51
CA TYR A 16 18.16 0.71 2.22
C TYR A 16 19.49 0.00 1.95
N ARG A 17 20.61 0.67 2.15
CA ARG A 17 21.94 0.08 1.93
C ARG A 17 22.17 -1.13 2.83
N ARG A 18 21.76 -1.06 4.10
CA ARG A 18 21.82 -2.18 5.05
C ARG A 18 20.92 -3.33 4.61
N ALA A 19 19.70 -3.04 4.19
CA ALA A 19 18.77 -4.06 3.69
C ALA A 19 19.29 -4.78 2.44
N VAL A 20 19.86 -4.05 1.47
CA VAL A 20 20.46 -4.67 0.27
C VAL A 20 21.66 -5.55 0.64
N ARG A 21 22.52 -5.11 1.57
CA ARG A 21 23.64 -5.92 2.06
C ARG A 21 23.18 -7.18 2.78
N ALA A 22 22.19 -7.05 3.66
CA ALA A 22 21.58 -8.19 4.35
C ALA A 22 20.94 -9.15 3.35
N ALA A 23 20.25 -8.66 2.32
CA ALA A 23 19.63 -9.47 1.29
C ALA A 23 20.65 -10.20 0.40
N ALA A 24 21.85 -9.65 0.24
CA ALA A 24 22.95 -10.31 -0.47
C ALA A 24 23.53 -11.49 0.33
N GLN A 25 23.42 -11.46 1.66
CA GLN A 25 23.84 -12.57 2.53
C GLN A 25 22.74 -13.61 2.68
N GLU A 26 21.52 -13.15 2.94
CA GLU A 26 20.34 -13.98 3.17
C GLU A 26 19.11 -13.28 2.59
N SER A 27 18.59 -13.79 1.48
CA SER A 27 17.45 -13.18 0.79
C SER A 27 16.13 -13.29 1.56
N THR A 28 16.05 -14.24 2.49
CA THR A 28 14.83 -14.62 3.20
C THR A 28 15.18 -14.98 4.64
N TRP A 29 14.62 -14.26 5.61
CA TRP A 29 14.87 -14.51 7.04
C TRP A 29 13.87 -15.49 7.64
N VAL A 30 12.62 -15.43 7.21
CA VAL A 30 11.57 -16.32 7.68
C VAL A 30 10.60 -16.65 6.56
N CYS A 31 10.01 -17.85 6.64
CA CYS A 31 8.97 -18.31 5.75
C CYS A 31 7.86 -19.01 6.54
N TRP A 32 6.79 -18.27 6.79
CA TRP A 32 5.61 -18.76 7.49
C TRP A 32 4.68 -19.51 6.56
N HIS A 33 4.23 -20.68 7.02
CA HIS A 33 3.17 -21.45 6.37
C HIS A 33 1.92 -21.32 7.21
N TYR A 34 0.78 -21.15 6.54
CA TYR A 34 -0.50 -20.93 7.19
C TYR A 34 -1.38 -22.16 7.01
N SER A 35 -2.15 -22.48 8.04
CA SER A 35 -3.26 -23.43 7.93
C SER A 35 -4.31 -22.90 6.94
N PRO A 36 -5.19 -23.77 6.39
CA PRO A 36 -6.29 -23.29 5.56
C PRO A 36 -7.17 -22.25 6.28
N GLU A 37 -7.43 -22.45 7.56
CA GLU A 37 -8.30 -21.61 8.37
C GLU A 37 -7.66 -20.24 8.63
N GLU A 38 -6.37 -20.21 9.00
CA GLU A 38 -5.61 -18.98 9.20
C GLU A 38 -5.50 -18.17 7.90
N TRP A 39 -5.27 -18.87 6.78
CA TRP A 39 -5.18 -18.22 5.47
C TRP A 39 -6.50 -17.60 5.04
N GLN A 40 -7.62 -18.27 5.31
CA GLN A 40 -8.95 -17.74 5.04
C GLN A 40 -9.27 -16.51 5.91
N GLN A 41 -8.88 -16.52 7.18
CA GLN A 41 -9.02 -15.36 8.06
C GLN A 41 -8.17 -14.18 7.58
N PHE A 42 -6.93 -14.43 7.15
CA PHE A 42 -6.08 -13.42 6.52
C PHE A 42 -6.72 -12.85 5.25
N ASP A 43 -7.14 -13.70 4.31
CA ASP A 43 -7.67 -13.25 3.03
C ASP A 43 -8.97 -12.45 3.18
N SER A 44 -9.86 -12.90 4.08
CA SER A 44 -11.11 -12.20 4.39
C SER A 44 -10.86 -10.83 5.03
N SER A 45 -9.96 -10.72 5.99
CA SER A 45 -9.62 -9.44 6.63
C SER A 45 -8.96 -8.46 5.65
N ALA A 46 -8.02 -8.94 4.82
CA ALA A 46 -7.39 -8.14 3.77
C ALA A 46 -8.40 -7.67 2.71
N TRP A 47 -9.36 -8.52 2.35
CA TRP A 47 -10.43 -8.18 1.43
C TRP A 47 -11.39 -7.14 2.00
N GLN A 48 -11.82 -7.31 3.26
CA GLN A 48 -12.69 -6.34 3.94
C GLN A 48 -12.05 -4.96 4.03
N TYR A 49 -10.76 -4.89 4.35
CA TYR A 49 -10.01 -3.63 4.36
C TYR A 49 -10.02 -2.96 2.97
N SER A 50 -9.76 -3.74 1.92
CA SER A 50 -9.75 -3.25 0.53
C SER A 50 -11.13 -2.73 0.11
N ILE A 51 -12.19 -3.47 0.42
CA ILE A 51 -13.58 -3.07 0.15
C ILE A 51 -13.99 -1.83 0.94
N GLY A 52 -13.60 -1.72 2.22
CA GLY A 52 -13.86 -0.55 3.04
C GLY A 52 -13.28 0.73 2.43
N ARG A 53 -12.04 0.65 1.92
CA ARG A 53 -11.41 1.77 1.21
C ARG A 53 -12.10 2.11 -0.11
N ILE A 54 -12.45 1.11 -0.90
CA ILE A 54 -13.21 1.32 -2.15
C ILE A 54 -14.53 2.06 -1.86
N ARG A 55 -15.24 1.64 -0.81
CA ARG A 55 -16.46 2.32 -0.35
C ARG A 55 -16.20 3.75 0.08
N MET A 56 -15.12 4.00 0.82
CA MET A 56 -14.74 5.35 1.25
C MET A 56 -14.45 6.27 0.05
N VAL A 57 -13.67 5.81 -0.94
CA VAL A 57 -13.41 6.58 -2.16
C VAL A 57 -14.69 6.86 -2.93
N ALA A 58 -15.58 5.88 -3.06
CA ALA A 58 -16.88 6.07 -3.71
C ALA A 58 -17.73 7.12 -2.98
N LEU A 59 -17.80 7.06 -1.63
CA LEU A 59 -18.56 8.02 -0.82
C LEU A 59 -18.01 9.44 -0.92
N TRP A 60 -16.70 9.62 -0.82
CA TRP A 60 -16.06 10.93 -0.98
C TRP A 60 -16.21 11.46 -2.40
N GLY A 61 -16.15 10.59 -3.41
CA GLY A 61 -16.43 10.95 -4.80
C GLY A 61 -17.86 11.46 -4.99
N CYS A 62 -18.85 10.77 -4.42
CA CYS A 62 -20.25 11.22 -4.43
C CYS A 62 -20.42 12.56 -3.70
N LEU A 63 -19.82 12.73 -2.53
CA LEU A 63 -19.89 13.98 -1.78
C LEU A 63 -19.27 15.14 -2.57
N PHE A 64 -18.12 14.91 -3.20
CA PHE A 64 -17.46 15.90 -4.05
C PHE A 64 -18.34 16.34 -5.23
N VAL A 65 -19.01 15.39 -5.88
CA VAL A 65 -19.98 15.67 -6.96
C VAL A 65 -21.17 16.49 -6.45
N LEU A 66 -21.70 16.18 -5.26
CA LEU A 66 -22.78 16.94 -4.64
C LEU A 66 -22.35 18.37 -4.28
N VAL A 67 -21.14 18.56 -3.76
CA VAL A 67 -20.58 19.88 -3.45
C VAL A 67 -20.38 20.70 -4.71
N LEU A 68 -19.85 20.10 -5.78
CA LEU A 68 -19.72 20.77 -7.07
C LEU A 68 -21.09 21.16 -7.67
N GLY A 69 -22.07 20.25 -7.62
CA GLY A 69 -23.42 20.52 -8.12
C GLY A 69 -24.15 21.59 -7.31
N GLY A 70 -24.10 21.50 -5.97
CA GLY A 70 -24.77 22.43 -5.07
C GLY A 70 -24.12 23.82 -5.03
N GLY A 71 -22.79 23.90 -5.03
CA GLY A 71 -22.06 25.16 -5.03
C GLY A 71 -22.25 25.96 -6.33
N SER A 72 -22.43 25.27 -7.46
CA SER A 72 -22.69 25.91 -8.74
C SER A 72 -24.06 26.61 -8.78
N PHE A 73 -25.08 26.05 -8.10
CA PHE A 73 -26.43 26.62 -8.05
C PHE A 73 -26.50 27.95 -7.28
N SER A 74 -25.57 28.20 -6.35
CA SER A 74 -25.53 29.45 -5.58
C SER A 74 -24.90 30.62 -6.35
N MET A 75 -24.18 30.37 -7.45
CA MET A 75 -23.48 31.42 -8.21
C MET A 75 -24.31 31.99 -9.38
N THR A 76 -25.47 31.41 -9.70
CA THR A 76 -26.27 31.77 -10.87
C THR A 76 -27.27 32.90 -10.60
N GLN A 77 -26.81 34.04 -10.06
CA GLN A 77 -27.61 35.28 -9.99
C GLN A 77 -27.50 36.15 -11.26
N HIS A 78 -26.82 35.66 -12.31
CA HIS A 78 -26.63 36.43 -13.54
C HIS A 78 -27.78 36.23 -14.55
N PRO A 79 -28.23 37.31 -15.22
CA PRO A 79 -29.37 37.28 -16.16
C PRO A 79 -29.06 36.69 -17.56
N GLN A 80 -27.92 36.01 -17.72
CA GLN A 80 -27.52 35.38 -18.99
C GLN A 80 -28.12 33.97 -19.13
N PRO A 81 -28.22 33.42 -20.36
CA PRO A 81 -28.91 32.15 -20.58
C PRO A 81 -28.20 30.98 -19.87
N ALA A 82 -28.83 30.47 -18.80
CA ALA A 82 -28.28 29.51 -17.85
C ALA A 82 -27.86 28.13 -18.42
N TRP A 83 -28.13 27.83 -19.69
CA TRP A 83 -27.90 26.49 -20.26
C TRP A 83 -26.42 26.10 -20.34
N TRP A 84 -25.50 27.06 -20.55
CA TRP A 84 -24.07 26.77 -20.64
C TRP A 84 -23.46 26.46 -19.26
N GLU A 85 -23.99 27.08 -18.19
CA GLU A 85 -23.61 26.78 -16.80
C GLU A 85 -24.05 25.36 -16.44
N PHE A 86 -25.31 24.99 -16.77
CA PHE A 86 -25.79 23.62 -16.61
C PHE A 86 -24.97 22.61 -17.43
N ALA A 87 -24.57 22.97 -18.65
CA ALA A 87 -23.71 22.12 -19.49
C ALA A 87 -22.32 21.94 -18.87
N PHE A 88 -21.68 23.01 -18.38
CA PHE A 88 -20.36 22.95 -17.77
C PHE A 88 -20.38 22.13 -16.47
N VAL A 89 -21.37 22.35 -15.61
CA VAL A 89 -21.57 21.57 -14.38
C VAL A 89 -21.85 20.11 -14.72
N GLY A 90 -22.70 19.83 -15.71
CA GLY A 90 -23.00 18.48 -16.18
C GLY A 90 -21.76 17.74 -16.70
N ILE A 91 -20.89 18.43 -17.45
CA ILE A 91 -19.61 17.89 -17.91
C ILE A 91 -18.69 17.63 -16.72
N ALA A 92 -18.53 18.58 -15.80
CA ALA A 92 -17.68 18.43 -14.62
C ALA A 92 -18.10 17.25 -13.74
N ILE A 93 -19.40 17.09 -13.50
CA ILE A 93 -19.97 15.95 -12.77
C ILE A 93 -19.70 14.64 -13.51
N THR A 94 -19.91 14.60 -14.82
CA THR A 94 -19.67 13.41 -15.64
C THR A 94 -18.21 12.99 -15.62
N VAL A 95 -17.29 13.96 -15.74
CA VAL A 95 -15.84 13.73 -15.62
C VAL A 95 -15.48 13.22 -14.22
N ALA A 96 -16.01 13.85 -13.16
CA ALA A 96 -15.76 13.42 -11.79
C ALA A 96 -16.24 11.98 -11.53
N ILE A 97 -17.44 11.63 -12.00
CA ILE A 97 -17.97 10.25 -11.92
C ILE A 97 -17.08 9.29 -12.69
N ALA A 98 -16.69 9.63 -13.91
CA ALA A 98 -15.82 8.79 -14.73
C ALA A 98 -14.46 8.53 -14.05
N VAL A 99 -13.87 9.56 -13.45
CA VAL A 99 -12.63 9.44 -12.67
C VAL A 99 -12.85 8.50 -11.49
N VAL A 100 -13.87 8.71 -10.65
CA VAL A 100 -14.15 7.84 -9.49
C VAL A 100 -14.37 6.38 -9.93
N GLN A 101 -15.09 6.15 -11.03
CA GLN A 101 -15.33 4.81 -11.58
C GLN A 101 -14.04 4.13 -12.02
N ILE A 102 -13.14 4.84 -12.71
CA ILE A 102 -11.83 4.32 -13.10
C ILE A 102 -11.04 3.91 -11.86
N PHE A 103 -10.99 4.76 -10.83
CA PHE A 103 -10.27 4.48 -9.59
C PHE A 103 -10.83 3.27 -8.84
N VAL A 104 -12.15 3.23 -8.62
CA VAL A 104 -12.83 2.13 -7.94
C VAL A 104 -12.60 0.81 -8.69
N ARG A 105 -12.75 0.82 -10.02
CA ARG A 105 -12.52 -0.37 -10.85
C ARG A 105 -11.07 -0.85 -10.77
N GLN A 106 -10.10 0.07 -10.82
CA GLN A 106 -8.68 -0.27 -10.74
C GLN A 106 -8.31 -0.86 -9.37
N MET A 107 -8.80 -0.27 -8.28
CA MET A 107 -8.60 -0.80 -6.92
C MET A 107 -9.25 -2.18 -6.75
N TYR A 108 -10.50 -2.34 -7.21
CA TYR A 108 -11.21 -3.61 -7.12
C TYR A 108 -10.53 -4.72 -7.92
N THR A 109 -10.18 -4.47 -9.18
CA THR A 109 -9.53 -5.47 -10.05
C THR A 109 -8.17 -5.87 -9.51
N SER A 110 -7.36 -4.91 -9.04
CA SER A 110 -6.04 -5.21 -8.44
C SER A 110 -6.17 -6.02 -7.16
N SER A 111 -7.09 -5.65 -6.28
CA SER A 111 -7.35 -6.38 -5.02
C SER A 111 -7.86 -7.79 -5.28
N LYS A 112 -8.78 -7.94 -6.25
CA LYS A 112 -9.34 -9.24 -6.64
C LYS A 112 -8.30 -10.14 -7.29
N ALA A 113 -7.41 -9.60 -8.13
CA ALA A 113 -6.31 -10.35 -8.71
C ALA A 113 -5.34 -10.85 -7.63
N ALA A 114 -4.99 -10.00 -6.65
CA ALA A 114 -4.17 -10.40 -5.50
C ALA A 114 -4.88 -11.48 -4.66
N GLN A 115 -6.17 -11.34 -4.42
CA GLN A 115 -6.98 -12.33 -3.73
C GLN A 115 -6.98 -13.69 -4.46
N GLN A 116 -7.24 -13.68 -5.77
CA GLN A 116 -7.22 -14.90 -6.59
C GLN A 116 -5.84 -15.57 -6.57
N ALA A 117 -4.76 -14.79 -6.62
CA ALA A 117 -3.41 -15.32 -6.54
C ALA A 117 -3.11 -15.96 -5.16
N ARG A 118 -3.62 -15.38 -4.06
CA ARG A 118 -3.55 -15.98 -2.73
C ARG A 118 -4.36 -17.27 -2.60
N GLN A 119 -5.48 -17.39 -3.31
CA GLN A 119 -6.30 -18.60 -3.30
C GLN A 119 -5.70 -19.73 -4.16
N ALA A 120 -5.04 -19.39 -5.27
CA ALA A 120 -4.41 -20.36 -6.16
C ALA A 120 -2.99 -20.77 -5.73
N GLY A 121 -2.29 -19.90 -5.01
CA GLY A 121 -0.89 -20.09 -4.64
C GLY A 121 -0.65 -20.87 -3.34
N PRO A 122 0.63 -21.10 -2.98
CA PRO A 122 0.97 -21.71 -1.71
C PRO A 122 0.60 -20.78 -0.54
N ARG A 123 0.06 -21.34 0.54
CA ARG A 123 -0.33 -20.60 1.76
C ARG A 123 0.90 -20.26 2.59
N LYS A 124 1.74 -19.39 2.03
CA LYS A 124 3.08 -19.10 2.54
C LYS A 124 3.40 -17.62 2.38
N ILE A 125 3.96 -17.02 3.42
CA ILE A 125 4.53 -15.67 3.36
C ILE A 125 5.99 -15.76 3.77
N CYS A 126 6.88 -15.27 2.91
CA CYS A 126 8.30 -15.18 3.21
C CYS A 126 8.69 -13.72 3.43
N ILE A 127 9.43 -13.46 4.50
CA ILE A 127 9.88 -12.12 4.84
C ILE A 127 11.40 -12.12 4.76
N GLY A 128 11.92 -11.17 3.97
CA GLY A 128 13.35 -10.91 3.84
C GLY A 128 13.68 -9.46 4.14
N PRO A 129 14.97 -9.10 4.09
CA PRO A 129 15.45 -7.75 4.45
C PRO A 129 14.81 -6.63 3.63
N THR A 130 14.50 -6.91 2.36
CA THR A 130 14.05 -5.90 1.40
C THR A 130 12.57 -6.01 1.05
N ALA A 131 11.91 -7.14 1.35
CA ALA A 131 10.53 -7.37 0.93
C ALA A 131 9.82 -8.48 1.71
N VAL A 132 8.49 -8.38 1.74
CA VAL A 132 7.57 -9.48 2.06
C VAL A 132 7.06 -10.07 0.75
N VAL A 133 7.22 -11.38 0.58
CA VAL A 133 6.76 -12.13 -0.59
C VAL A 133 5.56 -12.98 -0.20
N GLN A 134 4.43 -12.71 -0.84
CA GLN A 134 3.20 -13.48 -0.72
C GLN A 134 2.71 -13.90 -2.12
N PRO A 135 1.78 -14.86 -2.24
CA PRO A 135 1.33 -15.30 -3.56
C PRO A 135 0.70 -14.15 -4.36
N GLY A 136 1.23 -13.93 -5.56
CA GLY A 136 0.78 -12.86 -6.47
C GLY A 136 1.21 -11.45 -6.10
N GLN A 137 1.96 -11.25 -5.02
CA GLN A 137 2.38 -9.91 -4.61
C GLN A 137 3.71 -9.90 -3.84
N THR A 138 4.56 -8.94 -4.18
CA THR A 138 5.77 -8.62 -3.41
C THR A 138 5.61 -7.22 -2.85
N LEU A 139 5.70 -7.09 -1.53
CA LEU A 139 5.60 -5.83 -0.79
C LEU A 139 7.02 -5.39 -0.41
N PRO A 140 7.56 -4.30 -1.00
CA PRO A 140 8.91 -3.84 -0.65
C PRO A 140 8.93 -3.25 0.77
N LEU A 141 9.89 -3.70 1.59
CA LEU A 141 10.17 -3.18 2.94
C LEU A 141 11.32 -2.18 2.96
N ALA A 142 12.25 -2.29 2.02
CA ALA A 142 13.35 -1.36 1.87
C ALA A 142 13.67 -1.16 0.40
N GLY A 143 13.61 0.10 -0.02
CA GLY A 143 14.01 0.51 -1.35
C GLY A 143 12.86 1.00 -2.20
N TYR A 144 13.26 1.61 -3.30
CA TYR A 144 12.36 2.42 -4.08
C TYR A 144 11.31 1.56 -4.78
N SER A 145 10.06 1.74 -4.40
CA SER A 145 8.93 1.22 -5.15
C SER A 145 8.72 2.06 -6.41
N VAL A 146 9.52 1.80 -7.46
CA VAL A 146 9.28 2.41 -8.78
C VAL A 146 8.05 1.72 -9.38
N GLN A 147 6.84 2.00 -8.88
CA GLN A 147 5.64 1.88 -9.70
C GLN A 147 5.33 3.25 -10.30
N PHE A 148 6.26 3.74 -11.12
CA PHE A 148 5.96 4.79 -12.08
C PHE A 148 5.11 4.18 -13.21
N LEU A 149 3.79 4.11 -12.96
CA LEU A 149 2.66 3.92 -13.89
C LEU A 149 2.56 2.55 -14.62
N PRO A 150 1.36 1.92 -14.66
CA PRO A 150 0.03 2.53 -14.85
C PRO A 150 -0.83 2.68 -13.57
N ASN A 151 -0.32 2.27 -12.40
CA ASN A 151 -1.05 2.30 -11.13
C ASN A 151 -0.58 3.45 -10.20
N PHE A 152 -0.37 4.65 -10.74
CA PHE A 152 0.00 5.86 -9.97
C PHE A 152 -0.91 6.12 -8.75
N TRP A 153 -2.11 5.56 -8.78
CA TRP A 153 -3.18 5.75 -7.82
C TRP A 153 -3.40 4.58 -6.86
N ASP A 154 -2.51 3.58 -6.86
CA ASP A 154 -2.54 2.52 -5.85
C ASP A 154 -1.48 2.78 -4.77
N PRO A 155 -1.74 3.67 -3.79
CA PRO A 155 -0.80 3.92 -2.70
C PRO A 155 -0.52 2.67 -1.84
N LEU A 156 -1.22 1.54 -2.08
CA LEU A 156 -0.96 0.24 -1.45
C LEU A 156 0.14 -0.58 -2.13
N ARG A 157 0.55 -0.21 -3.34
CA ARG A 157 1.69 -0.82 -4.03
C ARG A 157 2.99 -0.03 -3.85
N GLY A 158 2.91 1.14 -3.20
CA GLY A 158 4.06 1.83 -2.67
C GLY A 158 4.71 0.95 -1.61
N GLY A 159 5.94 0.53 -1.88
CA GLY A 159 6.81 -0.08 -0.89
C GLY A 159 7.33 0.96 0.08
N ILE A 160 7.88 0.48 1.18
CA ILE A 160 8.57 1.32 2.14
C ILE A 160 9.94 1.69 1.52
N ASP A 161 10.09 2.96 1.12
CA ASP A 161 11.36 3.44 0.60
C ASP A 161 12.39 3.56 1.73
N VAL A 162 11.92 4.01 2.90
CA VAL A 162 12.70 4.12 4.14
C VAL A 162 11.98 3.40 5.27
N LEU A 163 12.52 2.26 5.70
CA LEU A 163 12.05 1.56 6.90
C LEU A 163 12.41 2.39 8.13
N GLU A 164 11.44 2.63 8.98
CA GLU A 164 11.58 3.43 10.21
C GLU A 164 11.42 2.60 11.46
N ASN A 165 10.56 1.58 11.41
CA ASN A 165 10.29 0.75 12.57
C ASN A 165 9.74 -0.63 12.15
N ALA A 166 9.90 -1.62 13.02
CA ALA A 166 9.22 -2.91 12.93
C ALA A 166 8.65 -3.24 14.32
N ALA A 167 7.39 -3.63 14.42
CA ALA A 167 6.79 -3.94 15.72
C ALA A 167 5.78 -5.08 15.60
N ILE A 168 5.59 -5.82 16.69
CA ILE A 168 4.46 -6.74 16.82
C ILE A 168 3.26 -5.94 17.33
N GLN A 169 2.18 -5.95 16.56
CA GLN A 169 0.88 -5.44 16.97
C GLN A 169 0.07 -6.60 17.54
N GLU A 170 -0.30 -6.48 18.81
CA GLU A 170 -1.20 -7.43 19.47
C GLU A 170 -2.61 -7.38 18.84
N GLY A 171 -3.24 -8.53 18.73
CA GLY A 171 -4.56 -8.67 18.10
C GLY A 171 -4.91 -10.13 17.83
N SER A 172 -6.07 -10.37 17.22
CA SER A 172 -6.49 -11.69 16.74
C SER A 172 -6.73 -11.63 15.22
N PRO A 173 -5.76 -12.04 14.38
CA PRO A 173 -4.41 -12.51 14.75
C PRO A 173 -3.45 -11.36 15.07
N ALA A 174 -2.39 -11.66 15.83
CA ALA A 174 -1.25 -10.76 16.02
C ALA A 174 -0.54 -10.53 14.68
N ARG A 175 0.12 -9.38 14.53
CA ARG A 175 0.72 -8.98 13.24
C ARG A 175 2.10 -8.41 13.44
N VAL A 176 3.04 -8.74 12.55
CA VAL A 176 4.26 -7.93 12.39
C VAL A 176 3.90 -6.75 11.49
N THR A 177 4.16 -5.54 11.99
CA THR A 177 3.93 -4.30 11.27
C THR A 177 5.26 -3.62 11.00
N PHE A 178 5.54 -3.39 9.73
CA PHE A 178 6.67 -2.60 9.27
C PHE A 178 6.18 -1.20 8.97
N TYR A 179 6.78 -0.21 9.60
CA TYR A 179 6.48 1.21 9.39
C TYR A 179 7.58 1.86 8.61
N GLY A 180 7.21 2.74 7.69
CA GLY A 180 8.18 3.61 7.07
C GLY A 180 7.56 4.71 6.23
N ARG A 181 8.37 5.30 5.37
CA ARG A 181 7.95 6.37 4.46
C ARG A 181 8.15 5.99 3.00
N ALA A 182 7.18 6.32 2.16
CA ALA A 182 7.36 6.41 0.71
C ALA A 182 7.68 7.86 0.33
N MET A 183 8.81 8.03 -0.35
CA MET A 183 9.37 9.30 -0.77
C MET A 183 8.85 9.69 -2.16
N HIS A 184 8.09 10.77 -2.22
CA HIS A 184 7.53 11.29 -3.46
C HIS A 184 8.46 12.36 -4.06
N GLY A 185 9.46 11.94 -4.85
CA GLY A 185 10.34 12.85 -5.60
C GLY A 185 11.44 13.55 -4.78
N ARG A 186 12.12 14.53 -5.39
CA ARG A 186 13.38 15.14 -4.90
C ARG A 186 13.23 16.15 -3.74
N GLY A 187 12.05 16.24 -3.12
CA GLY A 187 11.78 17.15 -2.00
C GLY A 187 10.38 17.02 -1.40
N GLY A 188 9.69 15.90 -1.64
CA GLY A 188 8.30 15.72 -1.24
C GLY A 188 8.13 15.22 0.19
N LEU A 189 7.01 15.63 0.82
CA LEU A 189 6.49 15.03 2.04
C LEU A 189 6.39 13.50 1.86
N GLY A 190 7.10 12.76 2.72
CA GLY A 190 7.00 11.31 2.74
C GLY A 190 5.62 10.90 3.25
N THR A 191 4.96 9.98 2.55
CA THR A 191 3.71 9.38 3.07
C THR A 191 4.08 8.21 3.95
N HIS A 192 3.57 8.18 5.18
CA HIS A 192 3.77 7.01 6.05
C HIS A 192 3.03 5.80 5.48
N ILE A 193 3.78 4.71 5.30
CA ILE A 193 3.28 3.42 4.84
C ILE A 193 3.46 2.42 5.96
N ARG A 194 2.48 1.51 6.07
CA ARG A 194 2.58 0.35 6.93
C ARG A 194 2.36 -0.92 6.12
N VAL A 195 3.18 -1.93 6.37
CA VAL A 195 3.00 -3.29 5.83
C VAL A 195 2.73 -4.21 7.02
N GLU A 196 1.56 -4.84 7.01
CA GLU A 196 1.12 -5.74 8.08
C GLU A 196 1.15 -7.19 7.58
N VAL A 197 1.79 -8.08 8.36
CA VAL A 197 1.84 -9.51 8.09
C VAL A 197 1.28 -10.26 9.31
N PRO A 198 0.20 -11.05 9.17
CA PRO A 198 -0.34 -11.83 10.28
C PRO A 198 0.66 -12.92 10.71
N ILE A 199 0.83 -13.06 12.02
CA ILE A 199 1.66 -14.11 12.62
C ILE A 199 0.81 -15.38 12.71
N PRO A 200 1.23 -16.51 12.11
CA PRO A 200 0.53 -17.78 12.30
C PRO A 200 0.69 -18.27 13.74
N ALA A 201 -0.24 -19.08 14.21
CA ALA A 201 -0.23 -19.57 15.58
C ALA A 201 1.05 -20.36 15.89
N GLY A 202 1.71 -20.06 17.01
CA GLY A 202 2.93 -20.73 17.44
C GLY A 202 4.24 -20.15 16.86
N HIS A 203 4.16 -19.11 16.03
CA HIS A 203 5.33 -18.42 15.46
C HIS A 203 5.63 -17.07 16.14
N GLU A 204 5.08 -16.81 17.32
CA GLU A 204 5.22 -15.52 18.03
C GLU A 204 6.67 -15.23 18.41
N THR A 205 7.42 -16.25 18.87
CA THR A 205 8.84 -16.13 19.19
C THR A 205 9.69 -15.83 17.94
N GLU A 206 9.38 -16.46 16.82
CA GLU A 206 10.08 -16.22 15.54
C GLU A 206 9.77 -14.82 15.02
N ALA A 207 8.53 -14.35 15.17
CA ALA A 207 8.15 -12.97 14.87
C ALA A 207 8.90 -11.96 15.72
N ALA A 208 9.10 -12.24 17.02
CA ALA A 208 9.88 -11.37 17.91
C ALA A 208 11.35 -11.30 17.50
N GLN A 209 11.96 -12.45 17.17
CA GLN A 209 13.32 -12.52 16.64
C GLN A 209 13.45 -11.78 15.31
N LEU A 210 12.47 -11.90 14.42
CA LEU A 210 12.42 -11.18 13.17
C LEU A 210 12.43 -9.66 13.39
N VAL A 211 11.57 -9.17 14.27
CA VAL A 211 11.49 -7.74 14.60
C VAL A 211 12.83 -7.27 15.18
N GLN A 212 13.38 -7.96 16.16
CA GLN A 212 14.69 -7.64 16.74
C GLN A 212 15.81 -7.63 15.68
N ARG A 213 15.76 -8.58 14.73
CA ARG A 213 16.71 -8.63 13.62
C ARG A 213 16.59 -7.41 12.68
N PHE A 214 15.38 -6.91 12.43
CA PHE A 214 15.18 -5.66 11.70
C PHE A 214 15.76 -4.45 12.44
N HIS A 215 15.54 -4.35 13.76
CA HIS A 215 16.10 -3.28 14.58
C HIS A 215 17.63 -3.26 14.52
N THR A 216 18.26 -4.39 14.80
CA THR A 216 19.72 -4.51 14.84
C THR A 216 20.37 -4.41 13.45
N THR A 217 19.83 -5.11 12.45
CA THR A 217 20.50 -5.24 11.13
C THR A 217 20.16 -4.09 10.19
N ILE A 218 18.91 -3.62 10.18
CA ILE A 218 18.43 -2.61 9.21
C ILE A 218 18.41 -1.22 9.85
N LEU A 219 17.78 -1.08 11.02
CA LEU A 219 17.66 0.21 11.70
C LEU A 219 18.96 0.58 12.42
N GLY A 220 19.79 -0.40 12.79
CA GLY A 220 21.05 -0.21 13.51
C GLY A 220 20.81 0.33 14.92
N GLU A 221 19.74 -0.15 15.54
CA GLU A 221 19.39 0.09 16.94
C GLU A 221 19.89 -1.12 17.74
N ASP A 222 20.78 -0.88 18.69
CA ASP A 222 21.33 -1.88 19.62
C ASP A 222 20.60 -1.84 20.98
#